data_AF-A0A529PKH7-F1
#
_entry.id   AF-A0A529PKH7-F1
#
_cell.length_a   1.000
_cell.length_b   1.000
_cell.length_c   1.000
_cell.angle_alpha   90.00
_cell.angle_beta   90.00
_cell.angle_gamma   90.00
#
_symmetry.space_group_name_H-M   'P 1'
#
loop_
_entity.id
_entity.type
_entity.pdbx_description
1 polymer ?
#
loop_
_entity_poly.entity_id
_entity_poly.type
_entity_poly.pdbx_seq_one_letter_code
_entity_poly.pdbx_strand_id
1 'polypeptide(L)'
;MLDRIAEFFIFGLVPLVVGVLAVPEFSDAAETTLKGEVMYRERIALPPNAVLSVQLADMSLADAPAAIIGERKVAPAGQVPIKFEISFDPRVVRPNMTYA
;
A
#
# COMPACT_ATOMS: atom_id res chain seq x y z
N MET A 1 29.64 48.49 -51.24
CA MET A 1 28.27 48.92 -50.91
C MET A 1 27.43 47.67 -51.02
N LEU A 2 26.71 47.13 -50.07
CA LEU A 2 26.18 47.46 -48.73
C LEU A 2 25.53 46.08 -48.39
N ASP A 3 25.66 45.39 -47.25
CA ASP A 3 25.64 45.79 -45.87
C ASP A 3 26.04 44.57 -45.02
N ARG A 4 26.41 44.85 -43.78
CA ARG A 4 26.88 43.92 -42.74
C ARG A 4 25.67 43.48 -41.88
N ILE A 5 25.88 42.60 -40.88
CA ILE A 5 24.99 42.25 -39.74
C ILE A 5 24.02 41.08 -40.06
N ALA A 6 23.90 39.95 -39.37
CA ALA A 6 24.38 39.38 -38.10
C ALA A 6 24.39 37.83 -38.28
N GLU A 7 25.37 37.09 -37.75
CA GLU A 7 25.25 36.33 -36.48
C GLU A 7 23.97 35.48 -36.47
N PHE A 8 24.00 34.16 -36.63
CA PHE A 8 24.26 33.22 -35.54
C PHE A 8 24.84 31.90 -36.07
N PHE A 9 26.02 31.55 -35.55
CA PHE A 9 26.49 30.17 -35.47
C PHE A 9 25.48 29.34 -34.65
N ILE A 10 24.84 28.33 -35.23
CA ILE A 10 24.58 27.04 -34.56
C ILE A 10 24.65 25.95 -35.65
N PHE A 11 25.87 25.47 -35.88
CA PHE A 11 26.11 24.13 -36.40
C PHE A 11 25.84 23.14 -35.26
N GLY A 12 25.03 22.11 -35.48
CA GLY A 12 24.91 21.04 -34.47
C GLY A 12 23.74 20.07 -34.61
N LEU A 13 23.68 19.34 -35.73
CA LEU A 13 23.43 17.89 -35.76
C LEU A 13 22.25 17.34 -34.93
N VAL A 14 21.09 17.17 -35.59
CA VAL A 14 20.17 16.04 -35.36
C VAL A 14 20.88 14.78 -35.88
N PRO A 15 21.09 13.71 -35.08
CA PRO A 15 20.05 12.73 -34.75
C PRO A 15 20.13 12.25 -33.28
N LEU A 16 19.10 11.71 -32.64
CA LEU A 16 18.77 10.29 -32.71
C LEU A 16 17.56 10.05 -31.77
N VAL A 17 16.37 9.99 -32.35
CA VAL A 17 15.14 9.52 -31.68
C VAL A 17 15.04 8.02 -31.92
N VAL A 18 15.73 7.18 -31.13
CA VAL A 18 15.39 5.76 -30.95
C VAL A 18 16.04 5.27 -29.65
N GLY A 19 15.26 4.84 -28.66
CA GLY A 19 15.78 4.07 -27.53
C GLY A 19 15.22 4.38 -26.13
N VAL A 20 13.98 4.87 -25.99
CA VAL A 20 13.29 4.91 -24.69
C VAL A 20 12.06 4.02 -24.76
N LEU A 21 12.25 2.70 -24.74
CA LEU A 21 11.18 1.72 -24.51
C LEU A 21 11.78 0.46 -23.88
N ALA A 22 12.12 0.54 -22.60
CA ALA A 22 12.13 -0.57 -21.65
C ALA A 22 12.75 -0.06 -20.35
N VAL A 23 12.05 0.83 -19.65
CA VAL A 23 12.24 0.88 -18.20
C VAL A 23 11.58 -0.41 -17.72
N PRO A 24 12.31 -1.37 -17.11
CA PRO A 24 11.63 -2.45 -16.42
C PRO A 24 10.79 -1.78 -15.33
N GLU A 25 9.47 -1.83 -15.47
CA GLU A 25 8.59 -1.49 -14.37
C GLU A 25 8.86 -2.54 -13.30
N PHE A 26 9.70 -2.17 -12.33
CA PHE A 26 9.75 -2.85 -11.06
C PHE A 26 8.34 -2.73 -10.50
N SER A 27 7.51 -3.75 -10.74
CA SER A 27 6.30 -3.99 -9.98
C SER A 27 6.75 -4.27 -8.56
N ASP A 28 6.99 -3.21 -7.80
CA ASP A 28 6.96 -3.27 -6.36
C ASP A 28 5.62 -3.91 -6.05
N ALA A 29 5.63 -5.16 -5.58
CA ALA A 29 4.48 -5.76 -4.95
C ALA A 29 4.29 -4.98 -3.65
N ALA A 30 3.79 -3.75 -3.77
CA ALA A 30 3.70 -2.79 -2.70
C ALA A 30 2.64 -3.33 -1.73
N GLU A 31 3.08 -4.04 -0.71
CA GLU A 31 2.24 -4.48 0.39
C GLU A 31 1.55 -3.24 0.97
N THR A 32 0.22 -3.25 0.94
CA THR A 32 -0.57 -2.17 1.50
C THR A 32 -0.78 -2.46 2.97
N THR A 33 -0.75 -1.43 3.81
CA THR A 33 -0.88 -1.58 5.26
C THR A 33 -2.17 -0.92 5.74
N LEU A 34 -3.04 -1.70 6.37
CA LEU A 34 -4.21 -1.22 7.09
C LEU A 34 -3.83 -0.91 8.55
N LYS A 35 -4.09 0.32 8.98
CA LYS A 35 -3.76 0.80 10.33
C LYS A 35 -5.03 1.10 11.10
N GLY A 36 -5.03 0.79 12.39
CA GLY A 36 -6.16 1.08 13.25
C GLY A 36 -5.82 1.01 14.73
N GLU A 37 -6.83 1.24 15.55
CA GLU A 37 -6.73 1.19 17.00
C GLU A 37 -7.86 0.34 17.56
N VAL A 38 -7.54 -0.54 18.50
CA VAL A 38 -8.51 -1.35 19.22
C VAL A 38 -8.74 -0.75 20.60
N MET A 39 -10.01 -0.51 20.92
CA MET A 39 -10.46 -0.03 22.21
C MET A 39 -11.69 -0.81 22.67
N TYR A 40 -11.87 -0.95 23.98
CA TYR A 40 -13.06 -1.52 24.60
C TYR A 40 -13.65 -0.53 25.61
N ARG A 41 -14.96 -0.60 25.83
CA ARG A 41 -15.69 0.34 26.68
C ARG A 41 -15.56 0.04 28.17
N GLU A 42 -15.31 -1.22 28.48
CA GLU A 42 -15.20 -1.68 29.86
C GLU A 42 -13.99 -1.04 30.54
N ARG A 43 -14.13 -0.62 31.79
CA ARG A 43 -13.05 0.04 32.54
C ARG A 43 -12.27 -0.96 33.38
N ILE A 44 -11.87 -2.06 32.76
CA ILE A 44 -11.08 -3.13 33.38
C ILE A 44 -9.71 -3.14 32.69
N ALA A 45 -8.62 -3.34 33.42
CA ALA A 45 -7.30 -3.49 32.81
C ALA A 45 -7.19 -4.84 32.09
N LEU A 46 -6.58 -4.85 30.90
CA LEU A 46 -6.24 -6.10 30.24
C LEU A 46 -5.30 -6.92 31.13
N PRO A 47 -5.51 -8.24 31.25
CA PRO A 47 -4.58 -9.09 31.98
C PRO A 47 -3.21 -9.09 31.28
N PRO A 48 -2.11 -9.32 32.02
CA PRO A 48 -0.75 -9.21 31.47
C PRO A 48 -0.45 -10.24 30.37
N ASN A 49 -1.23 -11.31 30.28
CA ASN A 49 -1.15 -12.35 29.24
C ASN A 49 -2.21 -12.19 28.13
N ALA A 50 -2.89 -11.04 28.05
CA ALA A 50 -3.86 -10.78 26.98
C ALA A 50 -3.19 -10.85 25.60
N VAL A 51 -3.92 -11.42 24.63
CA VAL A 51 -3.48 -11.51 23.24
C VAL A 51 -4.51 -10.82 22.37
N LEU A 52 -4.06 -9.84 21.59
CA LEU A 52 -4.87 -9.23 20.55
C LEU A 52 -4.67 -10.02 19.25
N SER A 53 -5.77 -10.43 18.62
CA SER A 53 -5.77 -10.95 17.25
C SER A 53 -6.70 -10.08 16.42
N VAL A 54 -6.18 -9.51 15.33
CA VAL A 54 -6.92 -8.71 14.37
C VAL A 54 -6.78 -9.37 13.02
N GLN A 55 -7.88 -9.61 12.34
CA GLN A 55 -7.91 -10.26 11.04
C GLN A 55 -8.63 -9.36 10.05
N LEU A 56 -8.15 -9.36 8.82
CA LEU A 56 -8.81 -8.78 7.67
C LEU A 56 -9.30 -9.95 6.80
N ALA A 57 -10.61 -10.03 6.59
CA ALA A 57 -11.26 -11.15 5.93
C ALA A 57 -12.17 -10.71 4.79
N ASP A 58 -12.24 -11.51 3.73
CA ASP A 58 -13.21 -11.38 2.64
C ASP A 58 -14.55 -12.00 3.06
N MET A 59 -15.57 -11.16 3.21
CA MET A 59 -16.94 -11.52 3.60
C MET A 59 -17.93 -11.40 2.44
N SER A 60 -17.46 -11.45 1.19
CA SER A 60 -18.30 -11.25 0.01
C SER A 60 -19.29 -12.38 -0.24
N LEU A 61 -18.98 -13.59 0.23
CA LEU A 61 -19.83 -14.76 0.12
C LEU A 61 -20.60 -14.97 1.42
N ALA A 62 -21.92 -14.78 1.39
CA ALA A 62 -22.77 -14.88 2.58
C ALA A 62 -22.81 -16.30 3.18
N ASP A 63 -22.63 -17.33 2.35
CA ASP A 63 -22.77 -18.74 2.73
C ASP A 63 -21.43 -19.52 2.76
N ALA A 64 -20.30 -18.81 2.72
CA ALA A 64 -18.98 -19.43 2.74
C ALA A 64 -18.12 -18.93 3.91
N PRO A 65 -17.17 -19.75 4.41
CA PRO A 65 -16.17 -19.28 5.36
C PRO A 65 -15.40 -18.08 4.80
N ALA A 66 -15.26 -17.03 5.62
CA ALA A 66 -14.54 -15.83 5.21
C ALA A 66 -13.05 -16.14 4.99
N ALA A 67 -12.51 -15.71 3.86
CA ALA A 67 -11.10 -15.93 3.54
C ALA A 67 -10.25 -14.86 4.22
N ILE A 68 -9.33 -15.28 5.10
CA ILE A 68 -8.42 -14.34 5.78
C ILE A 68 -7.34 -13.89 4.81
N ILE A 69 -7.29 -12.60 4.52
CA ILE A 69 -6.31 -11.98 3.62
C ILE A 69 -5.17 -11.28 4.37
N GLY A 70 -5.34 -11.07 5.68
CA GLY A 70 -4.29 -10.58 6.57
C GLY A 70 -4.62 -10.85 8.03
N GLU A 71 -3.60 -11.12 8.84
CA GLU A 71 -3.74 -11.32 10.28
C GLU A 71 -2.61 -10.60 11.02
N ARG A 72 -2.95 -9.99 12.16
CA ARG A 72 -2.00 -9.45 13.12
C ARG A 72 -2.30 -9.94 14.52
N LYS A 73 -1.30 -10.60 15.11
CA LYS A 73 -1.32 -11.05 16.51
C LYS A 73 -0.34 -10.23 17.35
N VAL A 74 -0.80 -9.71 18.49
CA VAL A 74 0.00 -8.94 19.45
C VAL A 74 -0.11 -9.60 20.83
N ALA A 75 1.02 -10.10 21.33
CA ALA A 75 1.12 -10.77 22.62
C ALA A 75 2.40 -10.31 23.35
N PRO A 76 2.31 -9.69 24.53
CA PRO A 76 1.09 -9.25 25.21
C PRO A 76 0.44 -8.05 24.49
N ALA A 77 -0.89 -7.95 24.57
CA ALA A 77 -1.68 -6.92 23.89
C ALA A 77 -1.36 -5.49 24.38
N GLY A 78 -0.93 -5.33 25.63
CA GLY A 78 -0.58 -4.03 26.22
C GLY A 78 -1.79 -3.26 26.76
N GLN A 79 -1.70 -1.93 26.71
CA GLN A 79 -2.74 -1.02 27.22
C GLN A 79 -3.55 -0.43 26.06
N VAL A 80 -4.86 -0.28 26.27
CA VAL A 80 -5.74 0.39 25.28
C VAL A 80 -5.61 1.91 25.30
N PRO A 81 -5.73 2.58 24.13
CA PRO A 81 -5.97 2.01 22.80
C PRO A 81 -4.74 1.27 22.24
N ILE A 82 -4.95 0.06 21.69
CA ILE A 82 -3.87 -0.76 21.12
C ILE A 82 -3.82 -0.50 19.61
N LYS A 83 -2.70 0.04 19.14
CA LYS A 83 -2.46 0.25 17.71
C LYS A 83 -2.13 -1.06 17.02
N PHE A 84 -2.68 -1.26 15.83
CA PHE A 84 -2.36 -2.41 14.99
C PHE A 84 -2.11 -1.98 13.55
N GLU A 85 -1.31 -2.79 12.86
CA GLU A 85 -1.02 -2.66 11.45
C GLU A 85 -1.12 -4.07 10.82
N ILE A 86 -1.92 -4.21 9.76
CA ILE A 86 -2.06 -5.44 8.96
C ILE A 86 -1.53 -5.15 7.56
N SER A 87 -0.46 -5.83 7.17
CA SER A 87 0.05 -5.83 5.81
C SER A 87 -0.69 -6.87 4.98
N PHE A 88 -1.15 -6.51 3.80
CA PHE A 88 -1.82 -7.39 2.86
C PHE A 88 -1.44 -7.05 1.42
N ASP A 89 -1.59 -8.01 0.52
CA ASP A 89 -1.36 -7.80 -0.91
C ASP A 89 -2.59 -7.08 -1.51
N PRO A 90 -2.47 -5.84 -2.01
CA PRO A 90 -3.60 -5.12 -2.57
C PRO A 90 -4.23 -5.81 -3.78
N ARG A 91 -3.52 -6.73 -4.45
CA ARG A 91 -4.04 -7.48 -5.60
C ARG A 91 -5.16 -8.45 -5.24
N VAL A 92 -5.29 -8.82 -3.96
CA VAL A 92 -6.37 -9.70 -3.48
C VAL A 92 -7.68 -8.93 -3.24
N VAL A 93 -7.60 -7.59 -3.11
CA VAL A 93 -8.76 -6.73 -2.91
C VAL A 93 -9.41 -6.47 -4.27
N ARG A 94 -10.66 -6.95 -4.41
CA ARG A 94 -11.45 -6.85 -5.64
C ARG A 94 -12.54 -5.80 -5.50
N PRO A 95 -12.88 -5.08 -6.58
CA PRO A 95 -14.05 -4.21 -6.58
C PRO A 95 -15.33 -5.03 -6.41
N ASN A 96 -16.36 -4.45 -5.78
CA ASN A 96 -17.64 -5.09 -5.43
C ASN A 96 -17.54 -6.26 -4.44
N MET A 97 -16.44 -6.34 -3.69
CA MET A 97 -16.28 -7.28 -2.58
C MET A 97 -16.30 -6.54 -1.24
N THR A 98 -16.67 -7.26 -0.18
CA THR A 98 -16.76 -6.72 1.18
C THR A 98 -15.66 -7.33 2.03
N TYR A 99 -14.91 -6.47 2.71
CA TYR A 99 -13.83 -6.85 3.61
C TYR A 99 -14.08 -6.28 5.00
N ALA A 100 -13.78 -7.06 6.05
CA ALA A 100 -13.97 -6.68 7.45
C ALA A 100 -12.86 -7.21 8.35
#